data_AF-A0A972E509-F1
#
_entry.id   AF-A0A972E509-F1
#
_cell.length_a   1.000
_cell.length_b   1.000
_cell.length_c   1.000
_cell.angle_alpha   90.00
_cell.angle_beta   90.00
_cell.angle_gamma   90.00
#
_symmetry.space_group_name_H-M   'P 1'
#
loop_
_entity.id
_entity.type
_entity.pdbx_description
1 polymer ?
#
loop_
_entity_poly.entity_id
_entity_poly.type
_entity_poly.pdbx_seq_one_letter_code
_entity_poly.pdbx_strand_id
1 'polypeptide(L)'
;MIRIPRNVPVYLPATVVLTGLSSVLMFSVVTSLETDLSMQIAAQVLSVMFFFLQVALFLLWGLLLNQNIKRTALRTEELMPLADEATGFDLRWLQSNLKKIAVPLWPLAVSTLSNTLSLVFEIDLYLLSVASLSLELFFLFRLLFCSRQLITVKSHFYSYYKVEGYSDQFQFIFPKRTLASFILLTFLTLGFYLFYFFIRFSSELNLYLALDERYLDHLKM
;
A
#
# COMPACT_ATOMS: atom_id res chain seq x y z
N MET A 1 9.19 19.17 18.08
CA MET A 1 8.95 18.06 17.12
C MET A 1 7.46 17.95 16.87
N ILE A 2 6.98 18.32 15.68
CA ILE A 2 5.57 18.14 15.30
C ILE A 2 5.33 16.64 15.10
N ARG A 3 4.50 16.01 15.95
CA ARG A 3 4.07 14.62 15.74
C ARG A 3 3.22 14.57 14.47
N ILE A 4 3.77 13.99 13.42
CA ILE A 4 3.03 13.72 12.19
C ILE A 4 1.92 12.71 12.52
N PRO A 5 0.63 13.01 12.25
CA PRO A 5 -0.44 12.05 12.41
C PRO A 5 -0.16 10.82 11.53
N ARG A 6 -0.27 9.63 12.12
CA ARG A 6 0.01 8.37 11.42
C ARG A 6 -1.30 7.76 10.95
N ASN A 7 -1.49 7.74 9.64
CA ASN A 7 -2.65 7.15 8.98
C ASN A 7 -2.55 5.62 8.94
N VAL A 8 -1.35 5.09 8.78
CA VAL A 8 -1.04 3.67 9.03
C VAL A 8 -0.52 3.52 10.46
N PRO A 9 -1.22 2.78 11.33
CA PRO A 9 -0.75 2.52 12.69
C PRO A 9 0.58 1.76 12.66
N VAL A 10 1.57 2.16 13.46
CA VAL A 10 2.91 1.53 13.42
C VAL A 10 2.92 0.08 13.88
N TYR A 11 2.01 -0.27 14.78
CA TYR A 11 1.88 -1.64 15.22
C TYR A 11 1.42 -2.54 14.07
N LEU A 12 0.57 -2.07 13.13
CA LEU A 12 -0.04 -2.96 12.14
C LEU A 12 0.99 -3.61 11.19
N PRO A 13 1.90 -2.86 10.53
CA PRO A 13 2.97 -3.47 9.74
C PRO A 13 3.87 -4.37 10.59
N ALA A 14 4.18 -3.98 11.83
CA ALA A 14 5.01 -4.77 12.74
C ALA A 14 4.33 -6.09 13.15
N THR A 15 3.02 -6.06 13.42
CA THR A 15 2.22 -7.25 13.74
C THR A 15 2.17 -8.18 12.53
N VAL A 16 1.93 -7.66 11.32
CA VAL A 16 1.98 -8.46 10.08
C VAL A 16 3.35 -9.16 9.97
N VAL A 17 4.45 -8.41 10.13
CA VAL A 17 5.82 -8.96 10.10
C VAL A 17 6.02 -10.06 11.14
N LEU A 18 5.69 -9.80 12.39
CA LEU A 18 5.94 -10.73 13.50
C LEU A 18 5.09 -12.00 13.36
N THR A 19 3.80 -11.87 13.01
CA THR A 19 2.93 -13.03 12.79
C THR A 19 3.38 -13.84 11.58
N GLY A 20 3.86 -13.20 10.52
CA GLY A 20 4.40 -13.87 9.33
C GLY A 20 5.68 -14.67 9.62
N LEU A 21 6.63 -14.07 10.34
CA LEU A 21 7.83 -14.77 10.82
C LEU A 21 7.48 -16.00 11.64
N SER A 22 6.56 -15.84 12.61
CA SER A 22 6.10 -16.95 13.46
C SER A 22 5.43 -18.05 12.64
N SER A 23 4.64 -17.69 11.62
CA SER A 23 3.99 -18.66 10.73
C SER A 23 5.00 -19.47 9.91
N VAL A 24 6.01 -18.81 9.30
CA VAL A 24 7.06 -19.49 8.50
C VAL A 24 7.91 -20.41 9.38
N LEU A 25 8.29 -19.95 10.58
CA LEU A 25 9.06 -20.76 11.52
C LEU A 25 8.26 -21.99 11.97
N MET A 26 7.00 -21.82 12.34
CA MET A 26 6.13 -22.93 12.74
C MET A 26 5.91 -23.92 11.60
N PHE A 27 5.72 -23.46 10.37
CA PHE A 27 5.61 -24.34 9.20
C PHE A 27 6.90 -25.15 8.96
N SER A 28 8.07 -24.51 9.12
CA SER A 28 9.37 -25.17 8.97
C SER A 28 9.59 -26.25 10.05
N VAL A 29 9.15 -25.98 11.29
CA VAL A 29 9.20 -26.95 12.40
C VAL A 29 8.26 -28.13 12.13
N VAL A 30 7.01 -27.86 11.70
CA VAL A 30 6.01 -28.89 11.38
C VAL A 30 6.44 -29.81 10.22
N THR A 31 7.17 -29.27 9.23
CA THR A 31 7.63 -30.05 8.07
C THR A 31 8.93 -30.81 8.29
N SER A 32 9.76 -30.39 9.26
CA SER A 32 11.07 -31.02 9.53
C SER A 32 11.04 -32.04 10.68
N LEU A 33 10.00 -32.02 11.51
CA LEU A 33 9.84 -32.91 12.64
C LEU A 33 8.52 -33.67 12.51
N GLU A 34 8.47 -34.94 12.93
CA GLU A 34 7.19 -35.64 13.14
C GLU A 34 6.46 -34.99 14.32
N THR A 35 5.80 -33.86 14.05
CA THR A 35 5.18 -33.03 15.08
C THR A 35 3.76 -33.49 15.41
N ASP A 36 3.41 -33.41 16.69
CA ASP A 36 2.07 -33.66 17.21
C ASP A 36 1.01 -32.75 16.57
N LEU A 37 -0.24 -33.24 16.55
CA LEU A 37 -1.43 -32.54 16.02
C LEU A 37 -1.58 -31.10 16.55
N SER A 38 -1.15 -30.83 17.78
CA SER A 38 -1.23 -29.50 18.40
C SER A 38 -0.36 -28.45 17.70
N MET A 39 0.85 -28.82 17.24
CA MET A 39 1.74 -27.92 16.50
C MET A 39 1.21 -27.64 15.09
N GLN A 40 0.61 -28.63 14.45
CA GLN A 40 -0.02 -28.47 13.14
C GLN A 40 -1.18 -27.47 13.19
N ILE A 41 -2.06 -27.61 14.20
CA ILE A 41 -3.17 -26.68 14.43
C ILE A 41 -2.63 -25.26 14.70
N ALA A 42 -1.61 -25.11 15.54
CA ALA A 42 -1.01 -23.82 15.84
C ALA A 42 -0.42 -23.13 14.59
N ALA A 43 0.26 -23.89 13.73
CA ALA A 43 0.81 -23.39 12.47
C ALA A 43 -0.29 -22.91 11.50
N GLN A 44 -1.39 -23.66 11.38
CA GLN A 44 -2.53 -23.29 10.55
C GLN A 44 -3.21 -22.02 11.05
N VAL A 45 -3.46 -21.91 12.36
CA VAL A 45 -4.05 -20.71 12.97
C VAL A 45 -3.19 -19.48 12.72
N LEU A 46 -1.87 -19.59 12.91
CA LEU A 46 -0.94 -18.49 12.64
C LEU A 46 -0.90 -18.08 11.16
N SER A 47 -0.98 -19.05 10.24
CA SER A 47 -1.03 -18.78 8.80
C SER A 47 -2.29 -18.01 8.40
N VAL A 48 -3.45 -18.43 8.92
CA VAL A 48 -4.73 -17.74 8.69
C VAL A 48 -4.70 -16.32 9.29
N MET A 49 -4.19 -16.16 10.51
CA MET A 49 -4.03 -14.84 11.13
C MET A 49 -3.12 -13.92 10.32
N PHE A 50 -1.96 -14.44 9.86
CA PHE A 50 -1.03 -13.68 9.03
C PHE A 50 -1.68 -13.22 7.72
N PHE A 51 -2.41 -14.11 7.05
CA PHE A 51 -3.13 -13.80 5.82
C PHE A 51 -4.10 -12.62 6.01
N PHE A 52 -4.99 -12.68 7.00
CA PHE A 52 -5.96 -11.61 7.24
C PHE A 52 -5.31 -10.28 7.67
N LEU A 53 -4.23 -10.34 8.46
CA LEU A 53 -3.47 -9.15 8.82
C LEU A 53 -2.80 -8.51 7.59
N GLN A 54 -2.23 -9.32 6.69
CA GLN A 54 -1.65 -8.84 5.44
C GLN A 54 -2.72 -8.18 4.55
N VAL A 55 -3.87 -8.83 4.39
CA VAL A 55 -5.02 -8.27 3.64
C VAL A 55 -5.47 -6.95 4.24
N ALA A 56 -5.59 -6.86 5.57
CA ALA A 56 -5.97 -5.62 6.24
C ALA A 56 -4.97 -4.48 5.99
N LEU A 57 -3.66 -4.77 6.02
CA LEU A 57 -2.61 -3.80 5.71
C LEU A 57 -2.70 -3.31 4.25
N PHE A 58 -2.87 -4.23 3.31
CA PHE A 58 -3.00 -3.91 1.88
C PHE A 58 -4.24 -3.07 1.60
N LEU A 59 -5.37 -3.42 2.21
CA LEU A 59 -6.61 -2.66 2.11
C LEU A 59 -6.42 -1.24 2.65
N LEU A 60 -5.77 -1.10 3.81
CA LEU A 60 -5.50 0.21 4.40
C LEU A 60 -4.65 1.09 3.48
N TRP A 61 -3.59 0.54 2.88
CA TRP A 61 -2.77 1.28 1.91
C TRP A 61 -3.57 1.74 0.69
N GLY A 62 -4.37 0.86 0.10
CA GLY A 62 -5.20 1.19 -1.05
C GLY A 62 -6.25 2.25 -0.74
N LEU A 63 -6.92 2.14 0.42
CA LEU A 63 -7.91 3.13 0.88
C LEU A 63 -7.27 4.50 1.12
N LEU A 64 -6.12 4.55 1.81
CA LEU A 64 -5.45 5.81 2.09
C LEU A 64 -5.01 6.55 0.82
N LEU A 65 -4.46 5.85 -0.16
CA LEU A 65 -4.11 6.46 -1.45
C LEU A 65 -5.34 6.96 -2.20
N ASN A 66 -6.41 6.16 -2.29
CA ASN A 66 -7.64 6.58 -2.95
C ASN A 66 -8.31 7.76 -2.24
N GLN A 67 -8.33 7.77 -0.90
CA GLN A 67 -8.83 8.89 -0.12
C GLN A 67 -7.99 10.16 -0.35
N ASN A 68 -6.67 10.03 -0.42
CA ASN A 68 -5.78 11.14 -0.71
C ASN A 68 -6.04 11.74 -2.10
N ILE A 69 -6.19 10.90 -3.13
CA ILE A 69 -6.57 11.32 -4.49
C ILE A 69 -7.89 12.09 -4.46
N LYS A 70 -8.91 11.54 -3.80
CA LYS A 70 -10.23 12.16 -3.68
C LYS A 70 -10.16 13.52 -2.97
N ARG A 71 -9.43 13.61 -1.85
CA ARG A 71 -9.28 14.85 -1.08
C ARG A 71 -8.59 15.94 -1.91
N THR A 72 -7.51 15.59 -2.62
CA THR A 72 -6.84 16.56 -3.50
C THR A 72 -7.76 17.00 -4.62
N ALA A 73 -8.48 16.09 -5.27
CA ALA A 73 -9.40 16.44 -6.34
C ALA A 73 -10.51 17.40 -5.87
N LEU A 74 -11.09 17.17 -4.68
CA LEU A 74 -12.07 18.06 -4.07
C LEU A 74 -11.46 19.44 -3.76
N ARG A 75 -10.26 19.47 -3.18
CA ARG A 75 -9.60 20.75 -2.87
C ARG A 75 -9.26 21.55 -4.13
N THR A 76 -8.81 20.88 -5.18
CA THR A 76 -8.57 21.51 -6.48
C THR A 76 -9.84 22.12 -7.07
N GLU A 77 -10.98 21.44 -6.91
CA GLU A 77 -12.29 21.93 -7.36
C GLU A 77 -12.74 23.16 -6.56
N GLU A 78 -12.51 23.18 -5.25
CA GLU A 78 -12.81 24.34 -4.38
C GLU A 78 -11.96 25.58 -4.71
N LEU A 79 -10.71 25.41 -5.13
CA LEU A 79 -9.78 26.51 -5.45
C LEU A 79 -9.97 27.06 -6.87
N MET A 80 -10.50 26.24 -7.79
CA MET A 80 -10.68 26.61 -9.19
C MET A 80 -11.48 27.91 -9.44
N PRO A 81 -12.59 28.20 -8.73
CA PRO A 81 -13.33 29.45 -8.93
C PRO A 81 -12.63 30.70 -8.36
N LEU A 82 -11.62 30.53 -7.51
CA LEU A 82 -10.87 31.61 -6.87
C LEU A 82 -9.55 31.93 -7.60
N ALA A 83 -9.20 31.11 -8.59
CA ALA A 83 -7.92 31.15 -9.29
C ALA A 83 -7.95 32.12 -10.48
N ASP A 84 -6.78 32.71 -10.80
CA ASP A 84 -6.55 33.39 -12.08
C ASP A 84 -6.51 32.37 -13.25
N GLU A 85 -6.53 32.86 -14.48
CA GLU A 85 -6.68 32.00 -15.67
C GLU A 85 -5.55 30.96 -15.81
N ALA A 86 -4.32 31.35 -15.48
CA ALA A 86 -3.15 30.46 -15.50
C ALA A 86 -3.25 29.36 -14.43
N THR A 87 -3.51 29.74 -13.16
CA THR A 87 -3.69 28.76 -12.07
C THR A 87 -4.90 27.86 -12.30
N GLY A 88 -5.98 28.40 -12.88
CA GLY A 88 -7.17 27.64 -13.26
C GLY A 88 -6.88 26.59 -14.35
N PHE A 89 -5.94 26.83 -15.26
CA PHE A 89 -5.48 25.82 -16.21
C PHE A 89 -4.72 24.68 -15.51
N ASP A 90 -3.79 25.00 -14.61
CA ASP A 90 -3.00 24.02 -13.87
C ASP A 90 -3.86 23.16 -12.93
N LEU A 91 -4.83 23.76 -12.26
CA LEU A 91 -5.80 23.05 -11.42
C LEU A 91 -6.64 22.07 -12.26
N ARG A 92 -7.07 22.46 -13.46
CA ARG A 92 -7.77 21.57 -14.41
C ARG A 92 -6.87 20.45 -14.90
N TRP A 93 -5.60 20.74 -15.20
CA TRP A 93 -4.61 19.73 -15.54
C TRP A 93 -4.44 18.71 -14.40
N LEU A 94 -4.26 19.18 -13.16
CA LEU A 94 -4.12 18.34 -11.97
C LEU A 94 -5.35 17.44 -11.80
N GLN A 95 -6.55 18.01 -11.84
CA GLN A 95 -7.80 17.26 -11.70
C GLN A 95 -7.96 16.18 -12.79
N SER A 96 -7.61 16.51 -14.04
CA SER A 96 -7.69 15.57 -15.16
C SER A 96 -6.75 14.37 -14.99
N ASN A 97 -5.58 14.59 -14.38
CA ASN A 97 -4.61 13.52 -14.09
C ASN A 97 -5.03 12.71 -12.85
N LEU A 98 -5.53 13.35 -11.80
CA LEU A 98 -6.03 12.66 -10.61
C LEU A 98 -7.18 11.69 -10.94
N LYS A 99 -8.09 12.05 -11.84
CA LYS A 99 -9.19 11.18 -12.30
C LYS A 99 -8.73 9.88 -12.96
N LYS A 100 -7.49 9.84 -13.48
CA LYS A 100 -6.90 8.65 -14.13
C LYS A 100 -6.22 7.71 -13.13
N ILE A 101 -6.02 8.16 -11.89
CA ILE A 101 -5.28 7.41 -10.86
C ILE A 101 -6.29 6.84 -9.87
N ALA A 102 -6.30 5.51 -9.76
CA ALA A 102 -7.05 4.81 -8.72
C ALA A 102 -6.41 3.44 -8.45
N VAL A 103 -6.30 3.11 -7.17
CA VAL A 103 -5.90 1.77 -6.72
C VAL A 103 -7.16 0.87 -6.77
N PRO A 104 -7.23 -0.13 -7.67
CA PRO A 104 -8.36 -1.04 -7.71
C PRO A 104 -8.32 -1.94 -6.47
N LEU A 105 -9.40 -1.95 -5.69
CA LEU A 105 -9.50 -2.78 -4.47
C LEU A 105 -10.08 -4.18 -4.75
N TRP A 106 -10.77 -4.35 -5.89
CA TRP A 106 -11.39 -5.61 -6.27
C TRP A 106 -10.42 -6.80 -6.34
N PRO A 107 -9.14 -6.69 -6.76
CA PRO A 107 -8.26 -7.85 -6.83
C PRO A 107 -7.98 -8.42 -5.43
N LEU A 108 -7.83 -7.54 -4.44
CA LEU A 108 -7.69 -7.93 -3.05
C LEU A 108 -8.96 -8.61 -2.55
N ALA A 109 -10.14 -8.04 -2.84
CA ALA A 109 -11.43 -8.62 -2.43
C ALA A 109 -11.67 -10.02 -3.04
N VAL A 110 -11.40 -10.19 -4.34
CA VAL A 110 -11.54 -11.48 -5.02
C VAL A 110 -10.53 -12.49 -4.47
N SER A 111 -9.27 -12.10 -4.23
CA SER A 111 -8.27 -12.97 -3.59
C SER A 111 -8.73 -13.43 -2.21
N THR A 112 -9.23 -12.51 -1.38
CA THR A 112 -9.69 -12.83 -0.01
C THR A 112 -10.91 -13.75 -0.02
N LEU A 113 -11.91 -13.47 -0.86
CA LEU A 113 -13.08 -14.35 -1.01
C LEU A 113 -12.65 -15.75 -1.45
N SER A 114 -11.78 -15.82 -2.45
CA SER A 114 -11.24 -17.06 -2.99
C SER A 114 -10.53 -17.90 -1.93
N ASN A 115 -9.59 -17.31 -1.18
CA ASN A 115 -8.90 -17.99 -0.07
C ASN A 115 -9.81 -18.34 1.10
N THR A 116 -10.86 -17.56 1.35
CA THR A 116 -11.81 -17.87 2.43
C THR A 116 -12.68 -19.07 2.05
N LEU A 117 -13.20 -19.10 0.83
CA LEU A 117 -13.98 -20.24 0.32
C LEU A 117 -13.12 -21.51 0.26
N SER A 118 -11.86 -21.35 -0.14
CA SER A 118 -10.86 -22.42 -0.13
C SER A 118 -10.74 -23.11 1.22
N LEU A 119 -10.61 -22.31 2.29
CA LEU A 119 -10.47 -22.79 3.65
C LEU A 119 -11.74 -23.46 4.17
N VAL A 120 -12.92 -23.02 3.73
CA VAL A 120 -14.22 -23.51 4.23
C VAL A 120 -14.68 -24.79 3.52
N PHE A 121 -14.39 -24.93 2.22
CA PHE A 121 -14.97 -25.98 1.38
C PHE A 121 -13.99 -27.10 0.99
N GLU A 122 -12.75 -27.08 1.48
CA GLU A 122 -11.70 -28.09 1.18
C GLU A 122 -11.58 -28.40 -0.33
N ILE A 123 -11.82 -27.41 -1.17
CA ILE A 123 -11.74 -27.57 -2.63
C ILE A 123 -10.27 -27.89 -2.97
N ASP A 124 -10.01 -28.66 -4.03
CA ASP A 124 -8.63 -28.95 -4.45
C ASP A 124 -8.10 -27.75 -5.26
N LEU A 125 -7.11 -27.04 -4.71
CA LEU A 125 -7.01 -25.58 -4.86
C LEU A 125 -5.77 -25.06 -5.56
N TYR A 126 -5.00 -25.90 -6.24
CA TYR A 126 -3.77 -25.42 -6.87
C TYR A 126 -4.02 -24.25 -7.85
N LEU A 127 -5.04 -24.34 -8.70
CA LEU A 127 -5.42 -23.28 -9.63
C LEU A 127 -5.92 -22.01 -8.92
N LEU A 128 -6.66 -22.17 -7.83
CA LEU A 128 -7.26 -21.06 -7.12
C LEU A 128 -6.23 -20.33 -6.25
N SER A 129 -5.27 -21.04 -5.67
CA SER A 129 -4.13 -20.48 -4.97
C SER A 129 -3.21 -19.70 -5.92
N VAL A 130 -2.94 -20.24 -7.12
CA VAL A 130 -2.18 -19.51 -8.15
C VAL A 130 -2.93 -18.27 -8.63
N ALA A 131 -4.25 -18.35 -8.81
CA ALA A 131 -5.08 -17.21 -9.18
C ALA A 131 -5.09 -16.14 -8.06
N SER A 132 -5.22 -16.55 -6.79
CA SER A 132 -5.15 -15.65 -5.63
C SER A 132 -3.81 -14.92 -5.56
N LEU A 133 -2.70 -15.65 -5.68
CA LEU A 133 -1.36 -15.04 -5.68
C LEU A 133 -1.19 -14.05 -6.84
N SER A 134 -1.72 -14.38 -8.02
CA SER A 134 -1.70 -13.49 -9.18
C SER A 134 -2.49 -12.20 -8.94
N LEU A 135 -3.65 -12.29 -8.29
CA LEU A 135 -4.46 -11.14 -7.91
C LEU A 135 -3.78 -10.24 -6.88
N GLU A 136 -3.08 -10.83 -5.90
CA GLU A 136 -2.31 -10.08 -4.90
C GLU A 136 -1.12 -9.36 -5.51
N LEU A 137 -0.38 -10.02 -6.40
CA LEU A 137 0.71 -9.40 -7.15
C LEU A 137 0.20 -8.27 -8.06
N PHE A 138 -0.93 -8.49 -8.72
CA PHE A 138 -1.58 -7.45 -9.52
C PHE A 138 -2.01 -6.26 -8.66
N PHE A 139 -2.58 -6.50 -7.47
CA PHE A 139 -2.92 -5.44 -6.52
C PHE A 139 -1.69 -4.64 -6.12
N LEU A 140 -0.62 -5.31 -5.69
CA LEU A 140 0.64 -4.68 -5.28
C LEU A 140 1.27 -3.87 -6.42
N PHE A 141 1.26 -4.41 -7.64
CA PHE A 141 1.70 -3.69 -8.83
C PHE A 141 0.92 -2.39 -9.01
N ARG A 142 -0.41 -2.46 -8.98
CA ARG A 142 -1.27 -1.28 -9.14
C ARG A 142 -1.08 -0.29 -8.00
N LEU A 143 -0.91 -0.76 -6.76
CA LEU A 143 -0.64 0.08 -5.60
C LEU A 143 0.65 0.90 -5.78
N LEU A 144 1.76 0.23 -6.13
CA LEU A 144 3.05 0.86 -6.37
C LEU A 144 3.04 1.79 -7.59
N PHE A 145 2.33 1.39 -8.65
CA PHE A 145 2.21 2.19 -9.85
C PHE A 145 1.42 3.48 -9.57
N CYS A 146 0.26 3.37 -8.93
CA CYS A 146 -0.56 4.52 -8.57
C CYS A 146 0.14 5.44 -7.57
N SER A 147 0.85 4.90 -6.57
CA SER A 147 1.60 5.74 -5.64
C SER A 147 2.68 6.57 -6.34
N ARG A 148 3.41 5.97 -7.29
CA ARG A 148 4.40 6.68 -8.11
C ARG A 148 3.76 7.73 -9.01
N GLN A 149 2.69 7.38 -9.73
CA GLN A 149 1.98 8.35 -10.58
C GLN A 149 1.46 9.53 -9.77
N LEU A 150 0.89 9.26 -8.60
CA LEU A 150 0.35 10.28 -7.73
C LEU A 150 1.45 11.22 -7.23
N ILE A 151 2.59 10.68 -6.78
CA ILE A 151 3.76 11.48 -6.45
C ILE A 151 4.19 12.32 -7.65
N THR A 152 4.34 11.74 -8.84
CA THR A 152 4.80 12.49 -10.01
C THR A 152 3.88 13.66 -10.33
N VAL A 153 2.57 13.42 -10.41
CA VAL A 153 1.58 14.46 -10.73
C VAL A 153 1.60 15.56 -9.68
N LYS A 154 1.57 15.19 -8.39
CA LYS A 154 1.59 16.18 -7.31
C LYS A 154 2.91 16.92 -7.20
N SER A 155 4.03 16.20 -7.36
CA SER A 155 5.42 16.72 -7.39
C SER A 155 5.59 17.78 -8.48
N HIS A 156 4.97 17.56 -9.63
CA HIS A 156 4.99 18.53 -10.70
C HIS A 156 4.16 19.76 -10.30
N PHE A 157 2.93 19.54 -9.85
CA PHE A 157 2.02 20.61 -9.47
C PHE A 157 2.62 21.55 -8.40
N TYR A 158 2.98 21.05 -7.21
CA TYR A 158 3.46 22.00 -6.19
C TYR A 158 4.88 22.55 -6.45
N SER A 159 5.67 21.98 -7.36
CA SER A 159 6.95 22.58 -7.77
C SER A 159 6.77 23.94 -8.44
N TYR A 160 5.68 24.11 -9.19
CA TYR A 160 5.35 25.40 -9.84
C TYR A 160 4.95 26.46 -8.83
N TYR A 161 4.22 26.08 -7.78
CA TYR A 161 3.73 27.00 -6.75
C TYR A 161 4.77 27.30 -5.65
N LYS A 162 6.04 26.93 -5.87
CA LYS A 162 7.22 27.27 -5.05
C LYS A 162 6.98 27.22 -3.53
N VAL A 163 6.29 26.18 -3.06
CA VAL A 163 6.17 25.96 -1.62
C VAL A 163 7.59 25.71 -1.09
N GLU A 164 8.08 26.55 -0.17
CA GLU A 164 9.45 26.44 0.34
C GLU A 164 9.75 25.04 0.90
N GLY A 165 10.89 24.45 0.53
CA GLY A 165 11.32 23.12 0.98
C GLY A 165 10.71 21.92 0.22
N TYR A 166 10.02 22.18 -0.89
CA TYR A 166 9.21 21.19 -1.61
C TYR A 166 9.98 20.14 -2.43
N SER A 167 11.00 20.55 -3.20
CA SER A 167 11.63 19.65 -4.18
C SER A 167 12.28 18.43 -3.55
N ASP A 168 12.88 18.60 -2.39
CA ASP A 168 13.82 17.59 -1.88
C ASP A 168 13.09 16.50 -1.11
N GLN A 169 12.01 16.81 -0.39
CA GLN A 169 11.38 15.84 0.50
C GLN A 169 10.47 14.84 -0.24
N PHE A 170 9.78 15.26 -1.30
CA PHE A 170 8.87 14.38 -2.07
C PHE A 170 9.59 13.46 -3.05
N GLN A 171 10.73 13.87 -3.60
CA GLN A 171 11.46 13.11 -4.62
C GLN A 171 12.05 11.79 -4.10
N PHE A 172 12.29 11.67 -2.78
CA PHE A 172 12.81 10.45 -2.16
C PHE A 172 11.72 9.50 -1.65
N ILE A 173 10.44 9.86 -1.78
CA ILE A 173 9.32 9.05 -1.29
C ILE A 173 8.91 8.04 -2.37
N PHE A 174 8.86 6.76 -2.00
CA PHE A 174 8.72 5.62 -2.92
C PHE A 174 9.83 5.60 -3.99
N PRO A 175 11.07 5.18 -3.64
CA PRO A 175 12.13 4.98 -4.64
C PRO A 175 11.62 4.10 -5.80
N LYS A 176 12.33 4.06 -6.94
CA LYS A 176 11.96 3.27 -8.14
C LYS A 176 11.86 1.76 -7.86
N ARG A 177 10.86 1.35 -7.07
CA ARG A 177 10.52 -0.02 -6.72
C ARG A 177 9.74 -0.56 -7.89
N THR A 178 10.27 -1.62 -8.49
CA THR A 178 9.59 -2.36 -9.53
C THR A 178 8.98 -3.61 -8.90
N LEU A 179 7.83 -4.05 -9.40
CA LEU A 179 7.26 -5.34 -9.01
C LEU A 179 8.29 -6.48 -9.19
N ALA A 180 9.10 -6.41 -10.26
CA ALA A 180 10.20 -7.35 -10.50
C ALA A 180 11.22 -7.36 -9.35
N SER A 181 11.71 -6.19 -8.90
CA SER A 181 12.61 -6.12 -7.75
C SER A 181 11.97 -6.65 -6.47
N PHE A 182 10.68 -6.41 -6.27
CA PHE A 182 9.93 -6.91 -5.12
C PHE A 182 9.80 -8.43 -5.14
N ILE A 183 9.41 -9.02 -6.27
CA ILE A 183 9.28 -10.48 -6.44
C ILE A 183 10.65 -11.14 -6.27
N LEU A 184 11.68 -10.65 -6.98
CA LEU A 184 13.03 -11.20 -6.92
C LEU A 184 13.59 -11.19 -5.49
N LEU A 185 13.47 -10.05 -4.80
CA LEU A 185 13.97 -9.94 -3.43
C LEU A 185 13.15 -10.78 -2.45
N THR A 186 11.83 -10.88 -2.63
CA THR A 186 10.99 -11.76 -1.82
C THR A 186 11.41 -13.22 -1.96
N PHE A 187 11.66 -13.72 -3.18
CA PHE A 187 12.13 -15.08 -3.40
C PHE A 187 13.56 -15.31 -2.88
N LEU A 188 14.51 -14.43 -3.20
CA LEU A 188 15.91 -14.56 -2.78
C LEU A 188 16.09 -14.51 -1.26
N THR A 189 15.19 -13.82 -0.57
CA THR A 189 15.25 -13.67 0.88
C THR A 189 14.24 -14.54 1.62
N LEU A 190 13.61 -15.53 0.97
CA LEU A 190 12.59 -16.39 1.60
C LEU A 190 11.51 -15.59 2.35
N GLY A 191 11.10 -14.45 1.79
CA GLY A 191 10.12 -13.56 2.40
C GLY A 191 10.68 -12.55 3.42
N PHE A 192 11.96 -12.60 3.80
CA PHE A 192 12.54 -11.59 4.71
C PHE A 192 12.46 -10.16 4.17
N TYR A 193 12.55 -9.99 2.85
CA TYR A 193 12.39 -8.70 2.20
C TYR A 193 10.97 -8.13 2.31
N LEU A 194 9.94 -8.97 2.47
CA LEU A 194 8.57 -8.51 2.72
C LEU A 194 8.50 -7.68 3.99
N PHE A 195 9.30 -8.02 5.01
CA PHE A 195 9.34 -7.28 6.27
C PHE A 195 9.84 -5.86 6.10
N TYR A 196 10.97 -5.71 5.41
CA TYR A 196 11.51 -4.40 5.06
C TYR A 196 10.51 -3.62 4.24
N PHE A 197 9.87 -4.27 3.26
CA PHE A 197 8.91 -3.63 2.38
C PHE A 197 7.69 -3.11 3.14
N PHE A 198 7.05 -3.90 4.01
CA PHE A 198 5.85 -3.49 4.76
C PHE A 198 6.10 -2.31 5.69
N ILE A 199 7.17 -2.36 6.48
CA ILE A 199 7.53 -1.28 7.41
C ILE A 199 7.90 -0.02 6.62
N ARG A 200 8.79 -0.16 5.64
CA ARG A 200 9.30 0.99 4.88
C ARG A 200 8.20 1.64 4.05
N PHE A 201 7.37 0.87 3.35
CA PHE A 201 6.28 1.41 2.53
C PHE A 201 5.24 2.15 3.40
N SER A 202 4.90 1.60 4.56
CA SER A 202 4.00 2.28 5.51
C SER A 202 4.58 3.59 6.04
N SER A 203 5.89 3.63 6.31
CA SER A 203 6.58 4.86 6.73
C SER A 203 6.60 5.92 5.64
N GLU A 204 6.87 5.53 4.39
CA GLU A 204 6.88 6.42 3.23
C GLU A 204 5.47 6.94 2.91
N LEU A 205 4.44 6.09 3.02
CA LEU A 205 3.04 6.50 2.84
C LEU A 205 2.59 7.50 3.91
N ASN A 206 2.92 7.27 5.18
CA ASN A 206 2.61 8.23 6.24
C ASN A 206 3.31 9.58 6.02
N LEU A 207 4.58 9.56 5.64
CA LEU A 207 5.34 10.78 5.32
C LEU A 207 4.69 11.52 4.14
N TYR A 208 4.39 10.79 3.07
CA TYR A 208 3.71 11.32 1.89
C TYR A 208 2.40 12.04 2.24
N LEU A 209 1.50 11.37 2.97
CA LEU A 209 0.19 11.93 3.32
C LEU A 209 0.32 13.18 4.20
N ALA A 210 1.28 13.18 5.13
CA ALA A 210 1.50 14.30 6.02
C ALA A 210 2.07 15.54 5.32
N LEU A 211 2.99 15.34 4.37
CA LEU A 211 3.52 16.44 3.59
C LEU A 211 2.46 17.00 2.64
N ASP A 212 1.68 16.11 2.01
CA ASP A 212 0.57 16.49 1.14
C ASP A 212 -0.47 17.36 1.86
N GLU A 213 -0.86 16.97 3.08
CA GLU A 213 -1.79 17.75 3.90
C GLU A 213 -1.26 19.17 4.19
N ARG A 214 0.03 19.28 4.57
CA ARG A 214 0.66 20.59 4.78
C ARG A 214 0.64 21.47 3.54
N TYR A 215 0.91 20.90 2.37
CA TYR A 215 0.93 21.66 1.13
C TYR A 215 -0.47 22.04 0.64
N LEU A 216 -1.45 21.17 0.84
CA LEU A 216 -2.86 21.52 0.61
C LEU A 216 -3.33 22.68 1.50
N ASP A 217 -2.82 22.78 2.72
CA ASP A 217 -3.12 23.91 3.61
C ASP A 217 -2.45 25.22 3.17
N HIS A 218 -1.25 25.16 2.57
CA HIS A 218 -0.58 26.35 2.03
C HIS A 218 -1.31 26.94 0.82
N LEU A 219 -2.00 26.11 0.04
CA LEU A 219 -2.82 26.58 -1.08
C LEU A 219 -4.11 27.30 -0.64
N LYS A 220 -4.40 27.38 0.67
CA LYS A 220 -5.60 28.08 1.19
C LYS A 220 -5.36 29.57 1.47
N MET A 221 -4.12 30.04 1.40
CA MET A 221 -3.70 31.42 1.69
C MET A 221 -3.21 32.10 0.42
#